data_AF-A0A0F9MHP6-F1
#
_entry.id   AF-A0A0F9MHP6-F1
#
_cell.length_a   1.000
_cell.length_b   1.000
_cell.length_c   1.000
_cell.angle_alpha   90.00
_cell.angle_beta   90.00
_cell.angle_gamma   90.00
#
_symmetry.space_group_name_H-M   'P 1'
#
loop_
_entity.id
_entity.type
_entity.pdbx_description
1 polymer ?
#
loop_
_entity_poly.entity_id
_entity_poly.type
_entity_poly.pdbx_seq_one_letter_code
_entity_poly.pdbx_strand_id
1 'polypeptide(L)'
;MKKSVKQELDKILKKYVWKSVEEIRWYPISRDQKLSYRFILEFQDNLDLKELENREIIKVKKAKMIIEPAKNILKSVEHQIINKFDLMDLE
;
A
#
# COMPACT_ATOMS: atom_id res chain seq x y z
N MET A 1 6.29 7.34 -8.23
CA MET A 1 5.07 7.22 -7.39
C MET A 1 3.91 6.60 -8.14
N LYS A 2 3.29 5.56 -7.58
CA LYS A 2 2.09 4.90 -8.18
C LYS A 2 0.89 5.87 -8.13
N LYS A 3 -0.01 5.81 -9.13
CA LYS A 3 -1.21 6.68 -9.22
C LYS A 3 -2.03 6.73 -7.91
N SER A 4 -2.16 5.59 -7.23
CA SER A 4 -2.87 5.47 -5.95
C SER A 4 -2.22 6.26 -4.81
N VAL A 5 -0.89 6.25 -4.73
CA VAL A 5 -0.14 6.98 -3.69
C VAL A 5 -0.17 8.48 -3.97
N LYS A 6 0.00 8.89 -5.24
CA LYS A 6 -0.10 10.30 -5.63
C LYS A 6 -1.45 10.91 -5.27
N GLN A 7 -2.55 10.22 -5.56
CA GLN A 7 -3.90 10.69 -5.24
C GLN A 7 -4.13 10.83 -3.73
N GLU A 8 -3.55 9.94 -2.92
CA GLU A 8 -3.64 10.02 -1.46
C GLU A 8 -2.80 11.17 -0.91
N LEU A 9 -1.59 11.36 -1.44
CA LEU A 9 -0.73 12.50 -1.13
C LEU A 9 -1.43 13.83 -1.46
N ASP A 10 -2.02 13.96 -2.65
CA ASP A 10 -2.75 15.16 -3.07
C ASP A 10 -3.93 15.46 -2.13
N LYS A 11 -4.63 14.43 -1.63
CA LYS A 11 -5.71 14.60 -0.65
C LYS A 11 -5.18 15.09 0.70
N ILE A 12 -4.04 14.55 1.15
CA ILE A 12 -3.39 14.98 2.40
C ILE A 12 -2.93 16.43 2.28
N LEU A 13 -2.25 16.80 1.19
CA LEU A 13 -1.81 18.17 0.93
C LEU A 13 -2.98 19.15 1.00
N LYS A 14 -4.10 18.84 0.33
CA LYS A 14 -5.32 19.66 0.37
C LYS A 14 -5.91 19.76 1.78
N LYS A 15 -5.93 18.67 2.54
CA LYS A 15 -6.49 18.63 3.90
C LYS A 15 -5.72 19.54 4.87
N TYR A 16 -4.40 19.57 4.75
CA TYR A 16 -3.53 20.37 5.62
C TYR A 16 -3.16 21.72 5.01
N VAL A 17 -3.66 22.04 3.81
CA VAL A 17 -3.36 23.27 3.05
C VAL A 17 -1.86 23.45 2.81
N TRP A 18 -1.15 22.32 2.62
CA TRP A 18 0.26 22.33 2.24
C TRP A 18 0.41 22.44 0.72
N LYS A 19 1.40 23.22 0.29
CA LYS A 19 1.61 23.50 -1.14
C LYS A 19 2.51 22.46 -1.81
N SER A 20 3.38 21.79 -1.04
CA SER A 20 4.33 20.83 -1.57
C SER A 20 4.75 19.78 -0.53
N VAL A 21 5.53 18.79 -0.97
CA VAL A 21 5.99 17.68 -0.11
C VAL A 21 7.00 18.15 0.94
N GLU A 22 7.73 19.21 0.65
CA GLU A 22 8.74 19.82 1.55
C GLU A 22 8.09 20.51 2.76
N GLU A 23 6.85 20.97 2.64
CA GLU A 23 6.08 21.59 3.73
C GLU A 23 5.39 20.56 4.65
N ILE A 24 5.43 19.28 4.27
CA ILE A 24 4.71 18.22 4.98
C ILE A 24 5.27 18.03 6.38
N ARG A 25 4.38 18.15 7.37
CA ARG A 25 4.65 17.67 8.73
C ARG A 25 4.17 16.23 8.84
N TRP A 26 5.11 15.28 8.94
CA TRP A 26 4.79 13.85 8.94
C TRP A 26 4.14 13.36 10.23
N TYR A 27 4.44 13.97 11.39
CA TYR A 27 3.85 13.57 12.66
C TYR A 27 2.31 13.65 12.69
N PRO A 28 1.66 14.78 12.27
CA PRO A 28 0.20 14.82 12.10
C PRO A 28 -0.36 13.76 11.14
N ILE A 29 0.39 13.41 10.09
CA ILE A 29 -0.04 12.35 9.17
C ILE A 29 -0.04 10.99 9.89
N SER A 30 1.06 10.65 10.56
CA SER A 30 1.21 9.39 11.31
C SER A 30 0.18 9.24 12.42
N ARG A 31 -0.12 10.33 13.14
CA ARG A 31 -1.06 10.31 14.26
C ARG A 31 -2.53 10.34 13.82
N ASP A 32 -2.88 11.12 12.80
CA ASP A 32 -4.28 11.48 12.55
C ASP A 32 -4.86 10.90 11.24
N GLN A 33 -4.03 10.38 10.31
CA GLN A 33 -4.53 9.85 9.03
C GLN A 33 -4.65 8.33 9.02
N LYS A 34 -5.61 7.82 8.23
CA LYS A 34 -5.70 6.41 7.84
C LYS A 34 -4.99 6.25 6.50
N LEU A 35 -3.76 5.77 6.54
CA LEU A 35 -2.92 5.65 5.35
C LEU A 35 -3.12 4.33 4.63
N SER A 36 -3.07 4.34 3.30
CA SER A 36 -3.02 3.11 2.51
C SER A 36 -1.71 2.39 2.71
N TYR A 37 -1.70 1.09 2.38
CA TYR A 37 -0.50 0.28 2.51
C TYR A 37 0.63 0.76 1.59
N ARG A 38 0.30 1.11 0.35
CA ARG A 38 1.27 1.61 -0.63
C ARG A 38 1.86 2.95 -0.21
N PHE A 39 1.07 3.81 0.44
CA PHE A 39 1.56 5.09 0.96
C PHE A 39 2.56 4.88 2.09
N ILE A 40 2.25 4.02 3.07
CA ILE A 40 3.15 3.74 4.19
C ILE A 40 4.49 3.18 3.68
N LEU A 41 4.47 2.26 2.71
CA LEU A 41 5.70 1.75 2.11
C LEU A 41 6.56 2.85 1.46
N GLU A 42 5.93 3.74 0.70
CA GLU A 42 6.63 4.75 -0.09
C GLU A 42 7.18 5.89 0.80
N PHE A 43 6.60 6.11 1.98
CA PHE A 43 7.00 7.16 2.92
C PHE A 43 7.38 6.64 4.32
N GLN A 44 7.75 5.36 4.44
CA GLN A 44 8.02 4.73 5.76
C GLN A 44 9.12 5.45 6.54
N ASP A 45 10.11 6.00 5.83
CA ASP A 45 11.28 6.66 6.44
C ASP A 45 10.91 8.03 7.04
N ASN A 46 9.79 8.61 6.60
CA ASN A 46 9.29 9.89 7.10
C ASN A 46 8.20 9.73 8.16
N LEU A 47 7.47 8.62 8.14
CA LEU A 47 6.36 8.37 9.05
C LEU A 47 6.88 7.93 10.42
N ASP A 48 6.31 8.51 11.48
CA ASP A 48 6.49 7.98 12.83
C ASP A 48 5.86 6.58 12.96
N LEU A 49 6.70 5.55 12.93
CA LEU A 49 6.29 4.15 13.02
C LEU A 49 5.75 3.76 14.39
N LYS A 50 6.18 4.45 15.46
CA LYS A 50 5.71 4.20 16.83
C LYS A 50 4.26 4.64 16.96
N GLU A 51 3.91 5.79 16.40
CA GLU A 51 2.51 6.24 16.33
C GLU A 51 1.64 5.28 15.49
N LEU A 52 2.16 4.81 14.36
CA LEU A 52 1.44 3.81 13.55
C LEU A 52 1.30 2.45 14.25
N GLU A 53 2.24 2.07 15.11
CA GLU A 53 2.19 0.86 15.92
C GLU A 53 1.22 0.98 17.10
N ASN A 54 1.26 2.09 17.83
CA ASN A 54 0.34 2.39 18.93
C ASN A 54 -1.13 2.35 18.46
N ARG A 55 -1.37 2.75 17.21
CA ARG A 55 -2.69 2.73 16.56
C ARG A 55 -3.01 1.38 15.89
N GLU A 56 -2.14 0.39 16.05
CA GLU A 56 -2.21 -0.96 15.47
C GLU A 56 -2.28 -1.00 13.94
N ILE A 57 -1.92 0.10 13.27
CA ILE A 57 -1.95 0.21 11.80
C ILE A 57 -0.85 -0.66 11.21
N ILE A 58 0.38 -0.58 11.72
CA ILE A 58 1.53 -1.22 11.08
C ILE A 58 1.49 -2.75 11.14
N LYS A 59 0.90 -3.33 12.20
CA LYS A 59 0.74 -4.80 12.34
C LYS A 59 -0.15 -5.36 11.23
N VAL A 60 -1.31 -4.75 11.02
CA VAL A 60 -2.24 -5.10 9.94
C VAL A 60 -1.60 -4.89 8.57
N LYS A 61 -0.77 -3.85 8.42
CA LYS A 61 -0.09 -3.55 7.16
C LYS A 61 1.03 -4.55 6.86
N LYS A 62 1.87 -4.92 7.83
CA LYS A 62 2.89 -5.97 7.69
C LYS A 62 2.26 -7.31 7.29
N ALA A 63 1.12 -7.68 7.87
CA ALA A 63 0.38 -8.86 7.42
C ALA A 63 -0.07 -8.72 5.95
N LYS A 64 -0.65 -7.57 5.57
CA LYS A 64 -1.03 -7.31 4.16
C LYS A 64 0.17 -7.24 3.21
N MET A 65 1.35 -6.81 3.67
CA MET A 65 2.61 -6.81 2.89
C MET A 65 2.97 -8.19 2.39
N ILE A 66 2.75 -9.19 3.21
CA ILE A 66 3.12 -10.58 2.92
C ILE A 66 2.01 -11.24 2.09
N ILE A 67 0.75 -10.97 2.47
CA ILE A 67 -0.42 -11.62 1.87
C ILE A 67 -0.71 -11.12 0.44
N GLU A 68 -0.61 -9.82 0.16
CA GLU A 68 -0.98 -9.28 -1.16
C GLU A 68 -0.07 -9.75 -2.31
N PRO A 69 1.27 -9.73 -2.17
CA PRO A 69 2.16 -10.34 -3.17
C PRO A 69 1.87 -11.83 -3.34
N ALA A 70 1.70 -12.58 -2.24
CA ALA A 70 1.37 -13.99 -2.29
C ALA A 70 0.07 -14.27 -3.06
N LYS A 71 -1.00 -13.48 -2.83
CA LYS A 71 -2.26 -13.59 -3.59
C LYS A 71 -2.08 -13.31 -5.07
N ASN A 72 -1.29 -12.30 -5.44
CA ASN A 72 -1.05 -11.99 -6.84
C ASN A 72 -0.22 -13.08 -7.54
N ILE A 73 0.75 -13.67 -6.82
CA ILE A 73 1.52 -14.82 -7.32
C ILE A 73 0.60 -16.03 -7.49
N LEU A 74 -0.21 -16.36 -6.48
CA LEU A 74 -1.18 -17.45 -6.56
C LEU A 74 -2.13 -17.27 -7.74
N LYS A 75 -2.71 -16.08 -7.91
CA LYS A 75 -3.55 -15.76 -9.06
C LYS A 75 -2.80 -15.94 -10.39
N SER A 76 -1.55 -15.46 -10.47
CA SER A 76 -0.73 -15.63 -11.68
C SER A 76 -0.46 -17.11 -11.99
N VAL A 77 -0.18 -17.92 -10.97
CA VAL A 77 0.07 -19.35 -11.12
C VAL A 77 -1.21 -20.09 -11.51
N GLU A 78 -2.35 -19.76 -10.91
CA GLU A 78 -3.67 -20.31 -11.29
C GLU A 78 -4.00 -20.05 -12.77
N HIS A 79 -3.77 -18.83 -13.27
CA HIS A 79 -4.00 -18.51 -14.69
C HIS A 79 -3.01 -19.26 -15.62
N GLN A 80 -1.78 -19.54 -15.16
CA GLN A 80 -0.82 -20.33 -15.93
C GLN A 80 -1.15 -21.83 -15.96
N ILE A 81 -1.77 -22.37 -14.91
CA ILE A 81 -2.18 -23.77 -14.84
C ILE A 81 -3.41 -24.03 -15.71
N ILE A 82 -4.40 -23.12 -15.71
CA ILE A 82 -5.60 -23.22 -16.56
C ILE A 82 -5.21 -23.22 -18.05
N ASN A 83 -4.28 -22.34 -18.46
CA ASN A 83 -3.81 -22.29 -19.86
C ASN A 83 -3.04 -23.53 -20.35
N LYS A 84 -2.58 -24.42 -19.45
CA LYS A 84 -1.80 -25.61 -19.83
C LYS A 84 -2.63 -26.90 -19.86
N PHE A 85 -3.75 -26.97 -19.13
CA PHE A 85 -4.62 -28.14 -19.11
C PHE A 85 -5.70 -28.12 -20.22
N ASP A 86 -6.11 -26.95 -20.70
CA ASP A 86 -7.10 -26.83 -21.80
C ASP A 86 -6.55 -27.22 -23.20
N LEU A 87 -5.31 -27.75 -23.29
CA LEU A 87 -4.68 -28.20 -24.55
C LEU A 87 -4.47 -29.73 -24.62
N MET A 88 -4.93 -30.50 -23.63
CA MET A 88 -4.84 -31.97 -23.66
C MET A 88 -6.15 -32.68 -24.03
N ASP A 89 -7.24 -31.95 -24.24
CA ASP A 89 -8.54 -32.49 -24.71
C ASP A 89 -8.84 -32.09 -26.17
N LEU A 90 -7.83 -32.18 -27.05
CA LEU A 90 -8.02 -32.21 -28.50
C LEU A 90 -7.42 -33.52 -29.04
N GLU A 91 -8.14 -34.62 -28.80
CA GLU A 91 -8.16 -35.76 -29.74
C GLU A 91 -9.06 -35.44 -30.94
#